data_AF-A0A7L5BH02-F1
#
_entry.id   AF-A0A7L5BH02-F1
#
_cell.length_a   1.000
_cell.length_b   1.000
_cell.length_c   1.000
_cell.angle_alpha   90.00
_cell.angle_beta   90.00
_cell.angle_gamma   90.00
#
_symmetry.space_group_name_H-M   'P 1'
#
loop_
_entity.id
_entity.type
_entity.pdbx_description
1 polymer ?
#
loop_
_entity_poly.entity_id
_entity_poly.type
_entity_poly.pdbx_seq_one_letter_code
_entity_poly.pdbx_strand_id
1 'polypeptide(L)'
;MKHTVNIFKVARECGVILRDWRHHSPTSRKGRECFCKPTVREIGQLHGEDHLRLVLMLITGNPRNSGELYADVIKAVSRLLAANPDLMRRPSLVPDFNQIDLSAVRRGARSTARKYGVAASDEILGALRMHFGLWPYRGAAA
;
A
#
# COMPACT_ATOMS: atom_id res chain seq x y z
N MET A 1 12.26 18.18 -0.27
CA MET A 1 11.08 19.08 -0.46
C MET A 1 9.82 18.30 -0.15
N LYS A 2 8.82 18.90 0.51
CA LYS A 2 7.50 18.26 0.69
C LYS A 2 6.60 18.65 -0.49
N HIS A 3 5.98 17.68 -1.13
CA HIS A 3 5.02 17.94 -2.21
C HIS A 3 3.72 18.51 -1.65
N THR A 4 3.15 19.51 -2.32
CA THR A 4 1.76 19.92 -2.10
C THR A 4 0.86 18.94 -2.86
N VAL A 5 0.15 18.06 -2.15
CA VAL A 5 -0.68 17.00 -2.74
C VAL A 5 -2.14 17.15 -2.38
N ASN A 6 -3.02 17.11 -3.38
CA ASN A 6 -4.45 17.01 -3.17
C ASN A 6 -4.87 15.53 -3.05
N ILE A 7 -4.78 14.99 -1.83
CA ILE A 7 -5.10 13.58 -1.56
C ILE A 7 -6.54 13.20 -1.93
N PHE A 8 -7.49 14.15 -1.88
CA PHE A 8 -8.89 13.88 -2.21
C PHE A 8 -9.09 13.74 -3.71
N LYS A 9 -8.39 14.55 -4.51
CA LYS A 9 -8.35 14.43 -5.96
C LYS A 9 -7.79 13.07 -6.37
N VAL A 10 -6.58 12.74 -5.88
CA VAL A 10 -5.91 11.47 -6.22
C VAL A 10 -6.74 10.26 -5.78
N ALA A 11 -7.30 10.28 -4.57
CA ALA A 11 -8.17 9.20 -4.10
C ALA A 11 -9.39 9.03 -5.00
N ARG A 12 -10.06 10.13 -5.38
CA ARG A 12 -11.23 10.09 -6.28
C ARG A 12 -10.90 9.50 -7.65
N GLU A 13 -9.77 9.89 -8.23
CA GLU A 13 -9.27 9.33 -9.51
C GLU A 13 -9.07 7.81 -9.43
N CYS A 14 -8.68 7.30 -8.26
CA CYS A 14 -8.51 5.87 -7.99
C CYS A 14 -9.81 5.16 -7.53
N GLY A 15 -10.95 5.88 -7.53
CA GLY A 15 -12.22 5.40 -7.00
C GLY A 15 -12.23 5.17 -5.48
N VAL A 16 -11.27 5.71 -4.74
CA VAL A 16 -11.12 5.61 -3.28
C VAL A 16 -11.86 6.75 -2.58
N ILE A 17 -12.60 6.41 -1.53
CA ILE A 17 -13.29 7.35 -0.67
C ILE A 17 -12.50 7.51 0.63
N LEU A 18 -11.98 8.72 0.86
CA LEU A 18 -11.34 9.06 2.12
C LEU A 18 -12.40 9.40 3.18
N ARG A 19 -12.54 8.54 4.18
CA ARG A 19 -13.48 8.69 5.29
C ARG A 19 -12.79 9.23 6.54
N ASP A 20 -13.57 9.78 7.46
CA ASP A 20 -13.07 10.14 8.78
C ASP A 20 -12.83 8.91 9.65
N TRP A 21 -11.69 8.86 10.33
CA TRP A 21 -11.29 7.72 11.15
C TRP A 21 -12.30 7.42 12.28
N ARG A 22 -13.03 8.43 12.74
CA ARG A 22 -14.07 8.26 13.77
C ARG A 22 -15.23 7.39 13.31
N HIS A 23 -15.44 7.27 11.99
CA HIS A 23 -16.44 6.39 11.39
C HIS A 23 -15.88 5.00 11.04
N HIS A 24 -14.64 4.70 11.44
CA HIS A 24 -14.03 3.40 11.17
C HIS A 24 -14.67 2.34 12.06
N SER A 25 -15.45 1.46 11.45
CA SER A 25 -15.94 0.23 12.07
C SER A 25 -15.06 -0.95 11.65
N PRO A 26 -14.56 -1.77 12.60
CA PRO A 26 -13.85 -3.00 12.29
C PRO A 26 -14.68 -4.04 11.52
N THR A 27 -16.01 -4.00 11.65
CA THR A 27 -16.91 -5.06 11.15
C THR A 27 -17.73 -4.66 9.92
N SER A 28 -17.80 -3.37 9.57
CA SER A 28 -18.64 -2.88 8.46
C SER A 28 -17.86 -2.12 7.39
N ARG A 29 -16.59 -2.47 7.17
CA ARG A 29 -15.77 -1.85 6.12
C ARG A 29 -16.32 -2.21 4.74
N LYS A 30 -16.40 -1.18 3.89
CA LYS A 30 -16.75 -1.32 2.48
C LYS A 30 -15.50 -1.21 1.63
N GLY A 31 -15.52 -1.88 0.48
CA GLY A 31 -14.47 -1.75 -0.52
C GLY A 31 -14.27 -0.28 -0.91
N ARG A 32 -13.02 0.09 -1.19
CA ARG A 32 -12.58 1.42 -1.60
C ARG A 32 -12.73 2.53 -0.55
N GLU A 33 -13.12 2.23 0.68
CA GLU A 33 -13.08 3.21 1.78
C GLU A 33 -11.74 3.15 2.54
N CYS A 34 -11.01 4.27 2.58
CA CYS A 34 -9.81 4.45 3.41
C CYS A 34 -10.10 5.44 4.53
N PHE A 35 -9.83 4.99 5.75
CA PHE A 35 -9.91 5.79 6.99
C PHE A 35 -8.54 6.36 7.40
N CYS A 36 -7.52 6.06 6.59
CA CYS A 36 -6.10 6.27 6.76
C CYS A 36 -5.59 7.61 6.18
N LYS A 37 -6.38 8.69 6.30
CA LYS A 37 -6.05 10.02 5.74
C LYS A 37 -4.61 10.50 6.06
N PRO A 38 -4.07 10.34 7.30
CA PRO A 38 -2.70 10.75 7.60
C PRO A 38 -1.65 10.01 6.77
N THR A 39 -1.79 8.69 6.59
CA THR A 39 -0.85 7.87 5.80
C THR A 39 -0.89 8.22 4.32
N VAL A 40 -2.07 8.42 3.76
CA VAL A 40 -2.23 8.86 2.36
C VAL A 40 -1.54 10.22 2.15
N ARG A 41 -1.70 11.15 3.10
CA ARG A 41 -1.04 12.46 3.06
C ARG A 41 0.47 12.35 3.19
N GLU A 42 0.96 11.55 4.13
CA GLU A 42 2.38 11.29 4.35
C GLU A 42 3.05 10.80 3.05
N ILE A 43 2.47 9.78 2.41
CA ILE A 43 3.00 9.20 1.16
C ILE A 43 2.94 10.21 0.02
N GLY A 44 1.83 10.92 -0.15
CA GLY A 44 1.72 11.97 -1.16
C GLY A 44 2.76 13.08 -0.96
N GLN A 45 2.95 13.56 0.27
CA GLN A 45 3.94 14.59 0.58
C GLN A 45 5.38 14.15 0.34
N LEU A 46 5.67 12.85 0.52
CA LEU A 46 7.01 12.28 0.38
C LEU A 46 7.37 11.94 -1.07
N HIS A 47 6.41 11.42 -1.85
CA HIS A 47 6.68 10.85 -3.18
C HIS A 47 5.89 11.51 -4.33
N GLY A 48 4.97 12.44 -4.04
CA GLY A 48 4.16 13.12 -5.05
C GLY A 48 2.85 12.40 -5.40
N GLU A 49 2.04 13.06 -6.24
CA GLU A 49 0.70 12.57 -6.61
C GLU A 49 0.75 11.29 -7.44
N ASP A 50 1.68 11.18 -8.39
CA ASP A 50 1.76 10.04 -9.31
C ASP A 50 2.12 8.73 -8.59
N HIS A 51 3.06 8.81 -7.65
CA HIS A 51 3.40 7.68 -6.79
C HIS A 51 2.20 7.25 -5.95
N LEU A 52 1.52 8.22 -5.31
CA LEU A 52 0.33 7.92 -4.51
C LEU A 52 -0.79 7.30 -5.37
N ARG A 53 -0.99 7.80 -6.59
CA ARG A 53 -1.97 7.27 -7.54
C ARG A 53 -1.66 5.81 -7.87
N LEU A 54 -0.41 5.50 -8.21
CA LEU A 54 -0.01 4.12 -8.49
C LEU A 54 -0.22 3.20 -7.29
N VAL A 55 0.16 3.63 -6.07
CA VAL A 55 -0.08 2.85 -4.84
C VAL A 55 -1.56 2.52 -4.66
N LEU A 56 -2.43 3.52 -4.78
CA LEU A 56 -3.87 3.31 -4.61
C LEU A 56 -4.45 2.42 -5.72
N MET A 57 -4.04 2.64 -6.99
CA MET A 57 -4.46 1.82 -8.13
C MET A 57 -4.04 0.35 -8.01
N LEU A 58 -2.85 0.06 -7.49
CA LEU A 58 -2.41 -1.32 -7.28
C LEU A 58 -3.23 -2.03 -6.20
N ILE A 59 -3.60 -1.33 -5.14
CA ILE A 59 -4.43 -1.90 -4.06
C ILE A 59 -5.88 -2.10 -4.54
N THR A 60 -6.45 -1.14 -5.28
CA THR A 60 -7.87 -1.15 -5.65
C THR A 60 -8.17 -1.68 -7.05
N GLY A 61 -7.14 -1.95 -7.85
CA GLY A 61 -7.26 -2.49 -9.21
C GLY A 61 -7.90 -3.88 -9.27
N ASN A 62 -7.75 -4.66 -8.20
CA ASN A 62 -8.46 -5.94 -8.02
C ASN A 62 -9.64 -5.77 -7.02
N PRO A 63 -10.88 -6.10 -7.39
CA PRO A 63 -12.03 -6.07 -6.48
C PRO A 63 -11.81 -6.83 -5.17
N ARG A 64 -11.07 -7.95 -5.21
CA ARG A 64 -10.75 -8.78 -4.02
C ARG A 64 -9.91 -8.02 -2.98
N ASN A 65 -9.06 -7.11 -3.44
CA ASN A 65 -8.19 -6.30 -2.59
C ASN A 65 -8.77 -4.93 -2.24
N SER A 66 -9.93 -4.57 -2.80
CA SER A 66 -10.50 -3.22 -2.65
C SER A 66 -10.76 -2.79 -1.20
N GLY A 67 -10.91 -3.75 -0.27
CA GLY A 67 -11.02 -3.48 1.17
C GLY A 67 -9.70 -3.26 1.90
N GLU A 68 -8.56 -3.57 1.27
CA GLU A 68 -7.23 -3.63 1.90
C GLU A 68 -6.51 -2.27 1.97
N LEU A 69 -7.27 -1.17 1.97
CA LEU A 69 -6.77 0.19 2.21
C LEU A 69 -6.47 0.42 3.70
N TYR A 70 -5.54 -0.36 4.25
CA TYR A 70 -5.03 -0.19 5.61
C TYR A 70 -3.70 0.56 5.59
N ALA A 71 -3.39 1.29 6.67
CA ALA A 71 -2.16 2.08 6.74
C ALA A 71 -0.89 1.23 6.58
N ASP A 72 -0.86 0.01 7.12
CA ASP A 72 0.25 -0.93 6.98
C ASP A 72 0.43 -1.41 5.53
N VAL A 73 -0.65 -1.78 4.86
CA VAL A 73 -0.65 -2.16 3.43
C VAL A 73 -0.19 -1.00 2.56
N ILE A 74 -0.81 0.18 2.69
CA ILE A 74 -0.48 1.35 1.87
C ILE A 74 1.00 1.74 2.06
N LYS A 75 1.53 1.71 3.30
CA LYS A 75 2.95 1.95 3.58
C LYS A 75 3.85 0.91 2.94
N ALA A 76 3.51 -0.38 3.06
CA ALA A 76 4.30 -1.47 2.49
C ALA A 76 4.38 -1.38 0.96
N VAL A 77 3.26 -1.14 0.29
CA VAL A 77 3.21 -0.97 -1.17
C VAL A 77 4.00 0.25 -1.62
N SER A 78 3.83 1.39 -0.92
CA SER A 78 4.62 2.60 -1.22
C SER A 78 6.12 2.35 -1.09
N ARG A 79 6.56 1.68 -0.01
CA ARG A 79 7.97 1.34 0.22
C ARG A 79 8.52 0.35 -0.79
N LEU A 80 7.71 -0.62 -1.24
CA LEU A 80 8.08 -1.55 -2.30
C LEU A 80 8.40 -0.79 -3.58
N LEU A 81 7.51 0.10 -4.03
CA LEU A 81 7.71 0.86 -5.26
C LEU A 81 8.88 1.85 -5.15
N ALA A 82 8.96 2.59 -4.03
CA ALA A 82 10.01 3.58 -3.82
C ALA A 82 11.41 2.96 -3.80
N ALA A 83 11.55 1.73 -3.27
CA ALA A 83 12.82 1.02 -3.22
C ALA A 83 13.15 0.27 -4.53
N ASN A 84 12.21 0.14 -5.47
CA ASN A 84 12.40 -0.67 -6.68
C ASN A 84 11.85 0.05 -7.93
N PRO A 85 12.53 1.11 -8.43
CA PRO A 85 12.08 1.83 -9.63
C PRO A 85 11.94 0.93 -10.86
N ASP A 86 12.76 -0.12 -10.98
CA ASP A 86 12.66 -1.06 -12.10
C ASP A 86 11.39 -1.90 -12.07
N LEU A 87 10.84 -2.16 -10.87
CA LEU A 87 9.53 -2.80 -10.74
C LEU A 87 8.43 -1.93 -11.37
N MET A 88 8.50 -0.60 -11.19
CA MET A 88 7.55 0.36 -11.78
C MET A 88 7.58 0.41 -13.31
N ARG A 89 8.70 -0.03 -13.92
CA ARG A 89 8.87 -0.08 -15.38
C ARG A 89 8.40 -1.40 -15.98
N ARG A 90 8.08 -2.41 -15.17
CA ARG A 90 7.63 -3.72 -15.67
C ARG A 90 6.21 -3.61 -16.23
N PRO A 91 5.98 -4.01 -17.50
CA PRO A 91 4.62 -4.10 -18.04
C PRO A 91 3.72 -5.04 -17.24
N SER A 92 4.32 -6.03 -16.56
CA SER A 92 3.62 -7.01 -15.74
C SER A 92 3.24 -6.50 -14.33
N LEU A 93 3.65 -5.31 -13.90
CA LEU A 93 3.46 -4.87 -12.52
C LEU A 93 2.00 -5.00 -12.06
N VAL A 94 1.06 -4.47 -12.85
CA VAL A 94 -0.37 -4.53 -12.51
C VAL A 94 -0.91 -5.97 -12.48
N PRO A 95 -0.73 -6.81 -13.52
CA PRO A 95 -1.21 -8.19 -13.47
C PRO A 95 -0.53 -9.03 -12.38
N ASP A 96 0.77 -8.85 -12.13
CA ASP A 96 1.49 -9.54 -11.06
C ASP A 96 0.90 -9.15 -9.69
N PHE A 97 0.68 -7.85 -9.47
CA PHE A 97 0.09 -7.37 -8.22
C PHE A 97 -1.36 -7.86 -8.03
N ASN A 98 -2.13 -7.99 -9.11
CA ASN A 98 -3.50 -8.51 -9.08
C ASN A 98 -3.57 -9.99 -8.66
N GLN A 99 -2.49 -10.76 -8.79
CA GLN A 99 -2.41 -12.15 -8.32
C GLN A 99 -2.22 -12.27 -6.80
N ILE A 100 -1.87 -11.17 -6.11
CA ILE A 100 -1.62 -11.15 -4.67
C ILE A 100 -2.95 -11.02 -3.91
N ASP A 101 -3.21 -11.93 -2.98
CA ASP A 101 -4.25 -11.76 -1.97
C ASP A 101 -3.70 -10.90 -0.81
N LEU A 102 -3.93 -9.58 -0.89
CA LEU A 102 -3.46 -8.64 0.14
C LEU A 102 -4.11 -8.90 1.50
N SER A 103 -5.33 -9.47 1.52
CA SER A 103 -6.03 -9.80 2.76
C SER A 103 -5.32 -10.94 3.49
N ALA A 104 -4.88 -11.98 2.76
CA ALA A 104 -4.11 -13.08 3.32
C ALA A 104 -2.74 -12.62 3.80
N VAL A 105 -2.04 -11.81 2.99
CA VAL A 105 -0.73 -11.22 3.35
C VAL A 105 -0.85 -10.40 4.64
N ARG A 106 -1.83 -9.48 4.72
CA ARG A 106 -2.02 -8.64 5.91
C ARG A 106 -2.38 -9.46 7.15
N ARG A 107 -3.27 -10.47 7.03
CA ARG A 107 -3.61 -11.34 8.17
C ARG A 107 -2.39 -12.09 8.69
N GLY A 108 -1.59 -12.68 7.80
CA GLY A 108 -0.33 -13.34 8.16
C GLY A 108 0.64 -12.38 8.83
N ALA A 109 0.90 -11.23 8.21
CA ALA A 109 1.79 -10.20 8.72
C ALA A 109 1.38 -9.68 10.10
N ARG A 110 0.08 -9.46 10.37
CA ARG A 110 -0.39 -9.03 11.70
C ARG A 110 -0.18 -10.09 12.78
N SER A 111 -0.30 -11.37 12.42
CA SER A 111 -0.01 -12.48 13.33
C SER A 111 1.48 -12.51 13.71
N THR A 112 2.36 -12.44 12.71
CA THR A 112 3.82 -12.38 12.89
C THR A 112 4.24 -11.14 13.68
N ALA A 113 3.73 -9.96 13.29
CA ALA A 113 3.96 -8.69 13.97
C ALA A 113 3.63 -8.75 15.46
N ARG A 114 2.47 -9.32 15.83
CA ARG A 114 2.08 -9.49 17.23
C ARG A 114 3.00 -10.46 17.97
N LYS A 115 3.42 -11.55 17.33
CA LYS A 115 4.25 -12.59 17.93
C LYS A 115 5.68 -12.11 18.20
N TYR A 116 6.25 -11.33 17.30
CA TYR A 116 7.66 -10.95 17.32
C TYR A 116 7.90 -9.46 17.61
N GLY A 117 6.85 -8.66 17.83
CA GLY A 117 6.98 -7.24 18.17
C GLY A 117 7.44 -6.35 17.01
N VAL A 118 7.24 -6.78 15.76
CA VAL A 118 7.64 -6.04 14.56
C VAL A 118 6.46 -5.27 13.95
N ALA A 119 6.72 -4.27 13.10
CA ALA A 119 5.66 -3.54 12.44
C ALA A 119 5.02 -4.39 11.32
N ALA A 120 3.69 -4.48 11.29
CA ALA A 120 2.97 -5.23 10.25
C ALA A 120 3.33 -4.75 8.82
N SER A 121 3.60 -3.47 8.62
CA SER A 121 4.05 -2.94 7.33
C SER A 121 5.39 -3.51 6.85
N ASP A 122 6.31 -3.84 7.77
CA ASP A 122 7.60 -4.44 7.42
C ASP A 122 7.42 -5.89 6.97
N GLU A 123 6.57 -6.64 7.66
CA GLU A 123 6.20 -8.02 7.29
C GLU A 123 5.48 -8.08 5.93
N ILE A 124 4.52 -7.17 5.69
CA ILE A 124 3.86 -7.06 4.38
C ILE A 124 4.89 -6.73 3.30
N LEU A 125 5.81 -5.79 3.55
CA LEU A 125 6.87 -5.44 2.60
C LEU A 125 7.76 -6.64 2.29
N GLY A 126 8.12 -7.44 3.31
CA GLY A 126 8.88 -8.68 3.13
C GLY A 126 8.15 -9.68 2.24
N ALA A 127 6.86 -9.93 2.52
CA ALA A 127 6.03 -10.82 1.72
C ALA A 127 5.90 -10.36 0.26
N LEU A 128 5.69 -9.07 0.03
CA LEU A 128 5.63 -8.51 -1.32
C LEU A 128 6.97 -8.65 -2.06
N ARG A 129 8.09 -8.39 -1.38
CA ARG A 129 9.43 -8.57 -1.97
C ARG A 129 9.69 -10.02 -2.38
N MET A 130 9.29 -10.99 -1.56
CA MET A 130 9.39 -12.41 -1.90
C MET A 130 8.55 -12.74 -3.14
N HIS A 131 7.31 -12.23 -3.21
CA HIS A 131 6.44 -12.45 -4.37
C HIS A 131 7.05 -11.91 -5.68
N PHE A 132 7.69 -10.74 -5.63
CA PHE A 132 8.35 -10.14 -6.80
C PHE A 132 9.78 -10.64 -7.05
N GLY A 133 10.27 -11.62 -6.29
CA GLY A 133 11.62 -12.16 -6.43
C GLY A 133 12.74 -11.16 -6.11
N LEU A 134 12.48 -10.18 -5.23
CA LEU A 134 13.39 -9.07 -4.91
C LEU A 134 14.36 -9.41 -3.76
N TRP A 135 14.90 -10.64 -3.75
CA TRP A 135 15.80 -11.13 -2.70
C TRP A 135 17.24 -11.38 -3.23
N PRO A 136 18.29 -11.10 -2.44
CA PRO A 136 18.30 -10.37 -1.16
C PRO A 136 18.15 -8.87 -1.38
N TYR A 137 17.80 -8.14 -0.32
CA TYR A 137 17.90 -6.68 -0.31
C TYR A 137 19.36 -6.28 -0.62
N ARG A 138 19.63 -5.88 -1.86
CA ARG A 138 20.79 -5.03 -2.15
C ARG A 138 20.42 -3.67 -1.59
N GLY A 139 20.71 -3.46 -0.31
CA GLY A 139 20.67 -2.12 0.25
C GLY A 139 21.44 -1.20 -0.68
N ALA A 140 20.90 -0.01 -0.93
CA ALA A 140 21.68 1.07 -1.51
C ALA A 140 22.99 1.11 -0.72
N ALA A 141 24.10 0.81 -1.40
CA ALA A 141 25.42 1.09 -0.87
C ALA A 141 25.40 2.59 -0.54
N ALA A 142 25.62 2.87 0.74
CA ALA A 142 25.86 4.22 1.23
C ALA A 142 27.13 4.80 0.61
#